data_AF-A0A7X7VHD5-F1
#
_entry.id   AF-A0A7X7VHD5-F1
#
_cell.length_a   1.000
_cell.length_b   1.000
_cell.length_c   1.000
_cell.angle_alpha   90.00
_cell.angle_beta   90.00
_cell.angle_gamma   90.00
#
_symmetry.space_group_name_H-M   'P 1'
#
loop_
_entity.id
_entity.type
_entity.pdbx_description
1 polymer ?
#
loop_
_entity_poly.entity_id
_entity_poly.type
_entity_poly.pdbx_seq_one_letter_code
_entity_poly.pdbx_strand_id
1 'polypeptide(L)'
;MSLDLNDAKTPNGLPCWIPGTVLAETIRNQARGTFQRDVAEQLISEGFIIEYKPTGSQLRGRAKSYQSKYNRSISNLMGRIENNLPGTLEIVKGPVGPRDAFGYRLVI
;
A
#
# COMPACT_ATOMS: atom_id res chain seq x y z
N MET A 1 0.06 27.04 -7.19
CA MET A 1 -0.50 26.05 -6.26
C MET A 1 0.58 25.02 -6.05
N SER A 2 1.42 25.25 -5.05
CA SER A 2 2.51 24.35 -4.67
C SER A 2 1.89 23.05 -4.18
N LEU A 3 2.13 21.96 -4.89
CA LEU A 3 1.97 20.62 -4.32
C LEU A 3 2.99 20.57 -3.17
N ASP A 4 2.52 20.70 -1.93
CA ASP A 4 3.35 20.40 -0.76
C ASP A 4 3.84 18.96 -0.96
N LEU A 5 5.09 18.84 -1.37
CA LEU A 5 5.81 17.58 -1.44
C LEU A 5 5.88 17.08 0.00
N ASN A 6 4.90 16.25 0.38
CA ASN A 6 4.93 15.54 1.65
C ASN A 6 6.29 14.84 1.73
N ASP A 7 7.15 15.25 2.66
CA ASP A 7 8.45 14.63 2.98
C ASP A 7 8.27 13.24 3.63
N ALA A 8 7.19 12.54 3.30
CA ALA A 8 6.88 11.24 3.84
C ALA A 8 7.88 10.21 3.29
N LYS A 9 8.34 9.36 4.18
CA LYS A 9 9.28 8.29 3.87
C LYS A 9 8.80 7.00 4.48
N THR A 10 8.97 5.94 3.72
CA THR A 10 8.80 4.58 4.23
C THR A 10 9.85 4.29 5.32
N PRO A 11 9.65 3.28 6.19
CA PRO A 11 10.60 2.92 7.24
C PRO A 11 12.04 2.62 6.76
N ASN A 12 12.23 2.26 5.48
CA ASN A 12 13.56 2.11 4.87
C ASN A 12 14.07 3.38 4.16
N GLY A 13 13.43 4.53 4.38
CA GLY A 13 13.87 5.83 3.90
C GLY A 13 13.50 6.18 2.46
N LEU A 14 12.67 5.36 1.79
CA LEU A 14 12.26 5.62 0.42
C LEU A 14 11.12 6.65 0.39
N PRO A 15 11.09 7.54 -0.60
CA PRO A 15 10.04 8.56 -0.69
C PRO A 15 8.68 7.89 -0.88
N CYS A 16 7.69 8.37 -0.15
CA CYS A 16 6.28 8.07 -0.37
C CYS A 16 5.46 9.35 -0.29
N TRP A 17 4.23 9.29 -0.78
CA TRP A 17 3.34 10.44 -0.79
C TRP A 17 2.06 10.14 -0.02
N ILE A 18 1.69 11.05 0.87
CA ILE A 18 0.44 10.98 1.65
C ILE A 18 -0.66 11.66 0.85
N PRO A 19 -1.77 10.96 0.52
CA PRO A 19 -2.84 11.53 -0.26
C PRO A 19 -3.65 12.59 0.49
N GLY A 20 -3.91 13.71 -0.20
CA GLY A 20 -4.88 14.70 0.24
C GLY A 20 -6.31 14.14 0.29
N THR A 21 -7.23 14.87 0.92
CA THR A 21 -8.60 14.42 1.23
C THR A 21 -9.37 13.83 0.04
N VAL A 22 -9.32 14.49 -1.13
CA VAL A 22 -10.00 14.03 -2.35
C VAL A 22 -9.45 12.69 -2.84
N LEU A 23 -8.13 12.51 -2.80
CA LEU A 23 -7.50 11.26 -3.23
C LEU A 23 -7.68 10.14 -2.20
N ALA A 24 -7.71 10.50 -0.92
CA ALA A 24 -8.05 9.58 0.15
C ALA A 24 -9.45 8.99 -0.05
N GLU A 25 -10.44 9.79 -0.44
CA GLU A 25 -11.77 9.29 -0.78
C GLU A 25 -11.77 8.36 -2.00
N THR A 26 -11.04 8.70 -3.06
CA THR A 26 -10.88 7.82 -4.22
C THR A 26 -10.30 6.46 -3.83
N ILE A 27 -9.27 6.44 -2.99
CA ILE A 27 -8.64 5.21 -2.46
C ILE A 27 -9.66 4.41 -1.62
N ARG A 28 -10.38 5.05 -0.70
CA ARG A 28 -11.41 4.40 0.14
C ARG A 28 -12.49 3.73 -0.70
N ASN A 29 -12.94 4.40 -1.77
CA ASN A 29 -14.01 3.90 -2.63
C ASN A 29 -13.62 2.63 -3.41
N GLN A 30 -12.33 2.30 -3.54
CA GLN A 30 -11.87 1.07 -4.18
C GLN A 30 -11.87 -0.15 -3.25
N ALA A 31 -11.97 0.05 -1.93
CA ALA A 31 -11.90 -1.01 -0.93
C ALA A 31 -13.21 -1.83 -0.86
N ARG A 32 -13.09 -3.15 -0.98
CA ARG A 32 -14.21 -4.10 -0.86
C ARG A 32 -14.04 -4.96 0.39
N GLY A 33 -14.92 -4.74 1.37
CA GLY A 33 -14.90 -5.45 2.65
C GLY A 33 -13.94 -4.85 3.67
N THR A 34 -14.07 -5.27 4.93
CA THR A 34 -13.37 -4.67 6.08
C THR A 34 -11.86 -4.69 5.93
N PHE A 35 -11.27 -5.84 5.59
CA PHE A 35 -9.81 -5.97 5.44
C PHE A 35 -9.21 -4.97 4.43
N GLN A 36 -9.86 -4.76 3.28
CA GLN A 36 -9.35 -3.83 2.28
C GLN A 36 -9.51 -2.37 2.71
N ARG A 37 -10.52 -2.07 3.55
CA ARG A 37 -10.68 -0.72 4.13
C ARG A 37 -9.56 -0.42 5.09
N ASP A 38 -9.19 -1.36 5.96
CA ASP A 38 -8.07 -1.18 6.88
C ASP A 38 -6.75 -0.94 6.13
N VAL A 39 -6.52 -1.70 5.05
CA VAL A 39 -5.35 -1.52 4.18
C VAL A 39 -5.39 -0.16 3.45
N ALA A 40 -6.57 0.27 3.00
CA ALA A 40 -6.74 1.57 2.36
C ALA A 40 -6.49 2.73 3.33
N GLU A 41 -6.99 2.66 4.56
CA GLU A 41 -6.73 3.67 5.60
C GLU A 41 -5.24 3.72 5.98
N GLN A 42 -4.56 2.57 6.02
CA GLN A 42 -3.11 2.55 6.21
C GLN A 42 -2.40 3.27 5.05
N LEU A 43 -2.75 2.95 3.80
CA LEU A 43 -2.17 3.61 2.64
C LEU A 43 -2.41 5.12 2.64
N ILE A 44 -3.58 5.56 3.10
CA ILE A 44 -3.96 6.97 3.18
C ILE A 44 -3.19 7.70 4.28
N SER A 45 -2.99 7.07 5.43
CA SER A 45 -2.34 7.70 6.57
C SER A 45 -0.81 7.69 6.46
N GLU A 46 -0.24 6.62 5.89
CA GLU A 46 1.21 6.41 5.85
C GLU A 46 1.82 6.66 4.47
N GLY A 47 1.02 6.65 3.40
CA GLY A 47 1.51 6.69 2.00
C GLY A 47 2.13 5.38 1.52
N PHE A 48 2.17 4.34 2.37
CA PHE A 48 2.65 3.00 2.05
C PHE A 48 1.90 1.93 2.84
N ILE A 49 2.04 0.68 2.41
CA ILE A 49 1.61 -0.51 3.17
C ILE A 49 2.69 -1.57 3.11
N ILE A 50 2.81 -2.38 4.17
CA ILE A 50 3.71 -3.53 4.21
C ILE A 50 2.87 -4.80 3.98
N GLU A 51 2.99 -5.40 2.78
CA GLU A 51 2.33 -6.66 2.42
C GLU A 51 2.97 -7.85 3.14
N TYR A 52 4.29 -7.83 3.29
CA TYR A 52 5.07 -8.92 3.86
C TYR A 52 6.23 -8.44 4.72
N LYS A 53 6.29 -8.96 5.95
CA LYS A 53 7.49 -8.87 6.81
C LYS A 53 8.27 -10.17 6.72
N PRO A 54 9.56 -10.17 6.36
CA PRO A 54 10.37 -11.37 6.37
C PRO A 54 10.60 -11.84 7.81
N THR A 55 9.86 -12.86 8.23
CA THR A 55 9.91 -13.43 9.59
C THR A 55 11.01 -14.48 9.76
N GLY A 56 11.91 -14.65 8.79
CA GLY A 56 13.01 -15.65 8.81
C GLY A 56 12.55 -17.12 8.70
N SER A 57 11.31 -17.42 9.05
CA SER A 57 10.69 -18.75 8.94
C SER A 57 9.73 -18.83 7.76
N GLN A 58 9.85 -19.87 6.95
CA GLN A 58 8.94 -20.11 5.83
C GLN A 58 7.56 -20.56 6.32
N LEU A 59 6.51 -19.85 5.92
CA LEU A 59 5.13 -20.25 6.23
C LEU A 59 4.78 -21.58 5.51
N ARG A 60 4.12 -22.49 6.24
CA ARG A 60 3.70 -23.81 5.73
C ARG A 60 2.20 -24.04 5.95
N GLY A 61 1.62 -24.97 5.19
CA GLY A 61 0.24 -25.42 5.33
C GLY A 61 -0.79 -24.28 5.22
N ARG A 62 -1.80 -24.30 6.11
CA ARG A 62 -2.91 -23.33 6.11
C ARG A 62 -2.43 -21.87 6.20
N ALA A 63 -1.36 -21.59 6.96
CA ALA A 63 -0.83 -20.24 7.12
C ALA A 63 -0.36 -19.64 5.78
N LYS A 64 0.33 -20.44 4.95
CA LYS A 64 0.73 -20.04 3.60
C LYS A 64 -0.48 -19.76 2.71
N SER A 65 -1.51 -20.61 2.78
CA SER A 65 -2.73 -20.43 2.00
C SER A 65 -3.49 -19.15 2.40
N TYR A 66 -3.56 -18.84 3.69
CA TYR A 66 -4.15 -17.58 4.16
C TYR A 66 -3.35 -16.38 3.66
N GLN A 67 -2.03 -16.39 3.81
CA GLN A 67 -1.18 -15.33 3.29
C GLN A 67 -1.39 -15.10 1.79
N SER A 68 -1.41 -16.17 0.99
CA SER A 68 -1.65 -16.08 -0.45
C SER A 68 -2.99 -15.41 -0.80
N LYS A 69 -4.06 -15.71 -0.03
CA LYS A 69 -5.37 -15.05 -0.18
C LYS A 69 -5.32 -13.56 0.19
N TYR A 70 -4.64 -13.21 1.28
CA TYR A 70 -4.45 -11.82 1.69
C TYR A 70 -3.66 -11.02 0.66
N ASN A 71 -2.52 -11.55 0.20
CA ASN A 71 -1.70 -10.95 -0.85
C ASN A 71 -2.49 -10.73 -2.14
N ARG A 72 -3.30 -11.71 -2.56
CA ARG A 72 -4.20 -11.57 -3.71
C ARG A 72 -5.24 -10.46 -3.48
N SER A 73 -5.81 -10.38 -2.28
CA SER A 73 -6.77 -9.33 -1.93
C SER A 73 -6.15 -7.93 -2.00
N ILE A 74 -4.93 -7.77 -1.48
CA ILE A 74 -4.16 -6.52 -1.56
C ILE A 74 -3.83 -6.18 -3.01
N SER A 75 -3.29 -7.13 -3.80
CA SER A 75 -2.96 -6.90 -5.20
C SER A 75 -4.18 -6.46 -6.02
N ASN A 76 -5.35 -7.06 -5.77
CA ASN A 76 -6.60 -6.66 -6.41
C ASN A 76 -7.06 -5.27 -5.99
N LEU A 77 -6.84 -4.88 -4.73
CA LEU A 77 -7.11 -3.52 -4.26
C LEU A 77 -6.20 -2.52 -4.97
N MET A 78 -4.89 -2.77 -5.00
CA MET A 78 -3.91 -1.88 -5.62
C MET A 78 -4.17 -1.68 -7.11
N GLY A 79 -4.47 -2.75 -7.84
CA GLY A 79 -4.85 -2.62 -9.25
C GLY A 79 -6.12 -1.78 -9.47
N ARG A 80 -7.09 -1.80 -8.54
CA ARG A 80 -8.26 -0.90 -8.65
C ARG A 80 -7.91 0.55 -8.33
N ILE A 81 -7.06 0.78 -7.33
CA ILE A 81 -6.60 2.12 -7.00
C ILE A 81 -5.82 2.70 -8.18
N GLU A 82 -4.84 1.98 -8.72
CA GLU A 82 -4.03 2.40 -9.87
C GLU A 82 -4.88 2.80 -11.09
N ASN A 83 -5.91 2.01 -11.42
CA ASN A 83 -6.83 2.32 -12.53
C ASN A 83 -7.72 3.56 -12.29
N ASN A 84 -7.80 4.06 -11.05
CA ASN A 84 -8.65 5.21 -10.68
C ASN A 84 -7.85 6.39 -10.12
N LEU A 85 -6.52 6.28 -10.05
CA LEU A 85 -5.66 7.40 -9.68
C LEU A 85 -5.50 8.36 -10.87
N PRO A 86 -5.35 9.67 -10.61
CA PRO A 86 -4.94 10.60 -11.65
C PRO A 86 -3.54 10.22 -12.13
N GLY A 87 -3.24 10.43 -13.42
CA GLY A 87 -1.98 10.00 -14.05
C GLY A 87 -0.69 10.63 -13.49
N THR A 88 -0.79 11.48 -12.46
CA THR A 88 0.34 12.03 -11.70
C THR A 88 0.68 11.20 -10.46
N LEU A 89 -0.05 10.12 -10.17
CA LEU A 89 0.18 9.28 -9.00
C LEU A 89 0.37 7.83 -9.42
N GLU A 90 1.45 7.23 -8.95
CA GLU A 90 1.78 5.83 -9.23
C GLU A 90 1.80 5.01 -7.94
N ILE A 91 1.41 3.75 -8.05
CA ILE A 91 1.57 2.76 -6.98
C ILE A 91 2.78 1.90 -7.31
N VAL A 92 3.87 2.08 -6.57
CA VAL A 92 5.09 1.29 -6.77
C VAL A 92 5.08 0.11 -5.81
N LYS A 93 5.14 -1.11 -6.37
CA LYS A 93 5.39 -2.33 -5.61
C LYS A 93 6.89 -2.50 -5.37
N GLY A 94 7.32 -2.61 -4.11
CA GLY A 94 8.75 -2.66 -3.80
C GLY A 94 9.07 -2.82 -2.31
N PRO A 95 10.36 -2.68 -1.95
CA PRO A 95 10.78 -2.65 -0.55
C PRO A 95 10.25 -1.39 0.12
N VAL A 96 9.61 -1.53 1.27
CA VAL A 96 8.97 -0.44 2.02
C VAL A 96 9.30 -0.47 3.51
N GLY A 97 9.76 -1.59 4.06
CA GLY A 97 10.04 -1.69 5.49
C GLY A 97 11.45 -2.17 5.83
N PRO A 98 11.78 -2.22 7.13
CA PRO A 98 13.09 -2.69 7.57
C PRO A 98 13.31 -4.15 7.16
N ARG A 99 14.58 -4.51 6.89
CA ARG A 99 14.98 -5.86 6.45
C ARG A 99 14.28 -6.32 5.16
N ASP A 100 14.17 -5.45 4.16
CA ASP A 100 13.56 -5.75 2.86
C ASP A 100 12.08 -6.18 2.93
N ALA A 101 11.35 -5.68 3.94
CA ALA A 101 9.90 -5.89 3.97
C ALA A 101 9.26 -5.27 2.72
N PHE A 102 8.38 -6.04 2.10
CA PHE A 102 7.88 -5.77 0.75
C PHE A 102 6.42 -5.33 0.80
N GLY A 103 6.03 -4.44 -0.11
CA GLY A 103 4.69 -3.90 -0.13
C GLY A 103 4.51 -2.87 -1.23
N TYR A 104 3.71 -1.84 -0.94
CA TYR A 104 3.30 -0.84 -1.92
C TYR A 104 3.49 0.55 -1.33
N ARG A 105 3.86 1.52 -2.17
CA ARG A 105 3.95 2.94 -1.81
C ARG A 105 3.33 3.81 -2.90
N LEU A 106 2.76 4.94 -2.50
CA LEU A 106 2.32 5.99 -3.40
C LEU A 106 3.49 6.91 -3.72
N VAL A 107 3.66 7.25 -5.00
CA VAL A 107 4.64 8.23 -5.48
C VAL A 107 4.00 9.16 -6.50
N ILE A 108 4.58 10.36 -6.67
CA ILE A 108 4.26 11.34 -7.73
C ILE A 108 5.39 11.33 -8.75
#